data_AF-A0A1C6QWF5-F1
#
_entry.id   AF-A0A1C6QWF5-F1
#
_cell.length_a   1.000
_cell.length_b   1.000
_cell.length_c   1.000
_cell.angle_alpha   90.00
_cell.angle_beta   90.00
_cell.angle_gamma   90.00
#
_symmetry.space_group_name_H-M   'P 1'
#
loop_
_entity.id
_entity.type
_entity.pdbx_description
1 polymer ?
#
loop_
_entity_poly.entity_id
_entity_poly.type
_entity_poly.pdbx_seq_one_letter_code
_entity_poly.pdbx_strand_id
1 'polypeptide(L)' 'MDSHWVKSSYSTDQANCVEIRTQNDGVAFRDSKRGEAGPIASVSAPSWTAFLAGLQDDHA' A
#
# COMPACT_ATOMS: atom_id res chain seq x y z
N MET A 1 -12.56 8.15 -7.52
CA MET A 1 -12.55 8.11 -6.05
C MET A 1 -11.11 7.93 -5.61
N ASP A 2 -10.38 9.04 -5.48
CA ASP A 2 -9.07 9.01 -4.82
C ASP A 2 -9.32 9.03 -3.31
N SER A 3 -8.87 7.99 -2.60
CA SER A 3 -8.97 7.93 -1.14
C SER A 3 -7.86 8.75 -0.49
N HIS A 4 -7.94 8.99 0.82
CA HIS A 4 -6.81 9.52 1.58
C HIS A 4 -5.76 8.41 1.85
N TRP A 5 -4.56 8.81 2.29
CA TRP A 5 -3.52 7.89 2.74
C TRP A 5 -3.93 7.19 4.04
N VAL A 6 -3.79 5.87 4.08
CA VAL A 6 -4.07 5.03 5.25
C VAL A 6 -2.78 4.39 5.71
N LYS A 7 -2.37 4.69 6.95
CA LYS A 7 -1.19 4.09 7.59
C LYS A 7 -1.51 2.68 8.07
N SER A 8 -0.60 1.74 7.84
CA SER A 8 -0.73 0.38 8.34
C SER A 8 -0.74 0.35 9.87
N SER A 9 -1.61 -0.48 10.45
CA SER A 9 -1.64 -0.73 11.91
C SER A 9 -0.37 -1.44 12.42
N TYR A 10 0.39 -2.08 11.52
CA TYR A 10 1.67 -2.72 11.83
C TYR A 10 2.85 -1.72 11.83
N SER A 11 2.60 -0.47 11.45
CA SER A 11 3.59 0.61 11.48
C SER A 11 3.74 1.18 12.89
N THR A 12 4.41 0.43 13.76
CA THR A 12 4.80 0.87 15.11
C THR A 12 5.96 1.86 15.05
N ASP A 13 6.32 2.46 16.20
CA ASP A 13 7.27 3.58 16.28
C ASP A 13 8.62 3.36 15.61
N GLN A 14 9.06 2.10 15.42
CA GLN A 14 10.42 1.83 14.93
C GLN A 14 10.49 0.98 13.66
N ALA A 15 9.40 0.39 13.17
CA ALA A 15 9.48 -0.53 12.02
C ALA A 15 8.24 -0.49 11.11
N ASN A 16 8.40 -1.03 9.89
CA ASN A 16 7.30 -1.38 8.97
C ASN A 16 6.35 -0.21 8.64
N CYS A 17 6.89 1.01 8.54
CA CYS A 17 6.13 2.24 8.29
C CYS A 17 5.68 2.36 6.84
N VAL A 18 4.45 1.96 6.55
CA VAL A 18 3.87 2.00 5.20
C VAL A 18 2.50 2.66 5.24
N GLU A 19 2.26 3.53 4.27
CA GLU A 19 0.94 4.07 3.96
C GLU A 19 0.50 3.64 2.56
N ILE A 20 -0.80 3.39 2.39
CA ILE A 20 -1.41 3.11 1.09
C ILE A 20 -2.50 4.12 0.74
N ARG A 21 -2.78 4.29 -0.55
CA ARG A 21 -3.89 5.09 -1.05
C ARG A 21 -4.52 4.39 -2.24
N THR A 22 -5.85 4.20 -2.21
CA THR A 22 -6.58 3.68 -3.37
C THR A 22 -6.86 4.80 -4.35
N GLN A 23 -6.76 4.46 -5.64
CA GLN A 23 -6.97 5.35 -6.77
C GLN A 23 -7.87 4.64 -7.78
N ASN A 24 -8.36 5.38 -8.79
CA ASN A 24 -9.21 4.78 -9.83
C ASN A 24 -8.53 3.62 -10.55
N ASP A 25 -7.24 3.75 -10.86
CA ASP A 25 -6.51 2.80 -11.71
C ASP A 25 -5.61 1.84 -10.92
N GLY A 26 -5.65 1.89 -9.58
CA GLY A 26 -4.85 1.00 -8.74
C GLY A 26 -4.58 1.49 -7.33
N VAL A 27 -3.41 1.10 -6.79
CA VAL A 27 -3.02 1.39 -5.41
C VAL A 27 -1.62 2.00 -5.39
N ALA A 28 -1.48 3.08 -4.63
CA ALA A 28 -0.19 3.66 -4.32
C ALA A 28 0.27 3.32 -2.91
N PHE A 29 1.58 3.22 -2.72
CA PHE A 29 2.22 2.98 -1.45
C PHE A 29 3.43 3.89 -1.28
N ARG A 30 3.71 4.27 -0.03
CA ARG A 30 4.88 5.07 0.33
C ARG A 30 5.37 4.72 1.72
N ASP A 31 6.62 5.10 1.99
CA ASP A 31 7.17 5.09 3.34
C ASP A 31 6.55 6.23 4.17
N SER A 32 5.89 5.87 5.28
CA SER A 32 5.19 6.86 6.10
C SER A 32 6.13 7.88 6.75
N LYS A 33 7.42 7.54 6.95
CA LYS A 33 8.39 8.41 7.63
C LYS A 33 8.83 9.55 6.71
N ARG A 34 8.83 9.31 5.40
CA ARG A 34 9.19 10.31 4.38
C ARG A 34 7.99 11.09 3.86
N GLY A 35 6.78 10.56 3.99
CA GLY A 35 5.56 11.23 3.56
C GLY A 35 5.64 11.67 2.09
N GLU A 36 5.35 12.94 1.80
CA GLU A 36 5.40 13.50 0.44
C GLU A 36 6.81 13.70 -0.11
N ALA A 37 7.83 13.73 0.76
CA ALA A 37 9.23 13.81 0.33
C ALA A 37 9.81 12.43 -0.07
N GLY A 38 9.04 11.35 0.13
CA GLY A 38 9.42 9.99 -0.22
C GLY A 38 8.94 9.58 -1.62
N PRO A 39 9.55 8.55 -2.22
CA PRO A 39 9.05 7.98 -3.46
C PRO A 39 7.66 7.37 -3.23
N ILE A 40 6.78 7.58 -4.19
CA ILE A 40 5.46 6.95 -4.25
C ILE A 40 5.51 5.88 -5.34
N ALA A 41 5.34 4.62 -4.95
CA ALA A 41 5.17 3.52 -5.89
C ALA A 41 3.68 3.29 -6.13
N SER A 42 3.30 2.95 -7.36
CA SER A 42 1.91 2.63 -7.72
C SER A 42 1.86 1.37 -8.55
N VAL A 43 0.83 0.56 -8.32
CA VAL A 43 0.53 -0.63 -9.13
C VAL A 43 -0.88 -0.53 -9.67
N SER A 44 -1.13 -1.19 -10.79
CA SER A 44 -2.47 -1.24 -11.38
C SER A 44 -3.41 -2.09 -10.54
N ALA A 45 -4.72 -1.82 -10.64
CA ALA A 45 -5.75 -2.60 -9.94
C ALA A 45 -5.70 -4.12 -10.25
N PRO A 46 -5.46 -4.58 -11.50
CA PRO A 46 -5.30 -6.00 -11.79
C PRO A 46 -4.10 -6.62 -11.08
N SER A 47 -2.95 -5.93 -11.07
CA SER A 47 -1.74 -6.42 -10.39
C SER A 47 -1.93 -6.50 -8.88
N TRP A 48 -2.60 -5.51 -8.27
CA TRP A 48 -2.93 -5.53 -6.84
C TRP A 48 -3.84 -6.71 -6.48
N THR A 49 -4.85 -6.97 -7.31
CA THR A 49 -5.78 -8.09 -7.11
C THR A 49 -5.06 -9.43 -7.20
N ALA A 50 -4.21 -9.62 -8.22
CA ALA A 50 -3.42 -10.84 -8.39
C ALA A 50 -2.45 -11.06 -7.22
N PHE A 51 -1.82 -9.99 -6.73
CA PHE A 51 -0.95 -10.06 -5.56
C PHE A 51 -1.69 -10.53 -4.30
N LEU A 52 -2.87 -9.97 -4.02
CA LEU A 52 -3.68 -10.38 -2.86
C LEU A 52 -4.16 -11.82 -2.95
N ALA A 53 -4.56 -12.27 -4.15
CA ALA A 53 -4.97 -13.66 -4.37
C ALA A 53 -3.82 -14.64 -4.07
N GLY A 54 -2.60 -14.35 -4.56
CA GLY A 54 -1.44 -15.19 -4.28
C GLY A 54 -1.09 -15.27 -2.79
N LEU A 55 -1.25 -14.18 -2.03
CA LEU A 55 -1.05 -14.22 -0.57
C LEU A 55 -2.08 -15.09 0.14
N GLN A 56 -3.33 -15.12 -0.32
CA GLN A 56 -4.38 -15.95 0.28
C GLN A 56 -4.12 -17.44 0.06
N ASP A 57 -3.63 -17.80 -1.12
CA ASP A 57 -3.29 -19.18 -1.46
C ASP A 57 -2.10 -19.71 -0.64
N ASP A 58 -1.12 -18.84 -0.30
CA ASP A 58 0.04 -19.20 0.54
C ASP A 58 -0.31 -19.43 2.03
N HIS A 59 -1.53 -19.08 2.46
CA HIS A 59 -2.03 -19.28 3.83
C HIS A 59 -2.98 -20.48 4.00
N ALA A 60 -3.15 -21.29 2.95
CA ALA A 60 -3.93 -22.55 2.95
C ALA A 60 -3.03 -23.78 3.17
#